data_AF-A0A2S9GN56-F1
#
_entry.id   AF-A0A2S9GN56-F1
#
_cell.length_a   1.000
_cell.length_b   1.000
_cell.length_c   1.000
_cell.angle_alpha   90.00
_cell.angle_beta   90.00
_cell.angle_gamma   90.00
#
_symmetry.space_group_name_H-M   'P 1'
#
loop_
_entity.id
_entity.type
_entity.pdbx_description
1 polymer ?
#
loop_
_entity_poly.entity_id
_entity_poly.type
_entity_poly.pdbx_seq_one_letter_code
_entity_poly.pdbx_strand_id
1 'polypeptide(L)' 'MELLGANGARGLSHPKVDRHAGVPDGTTSFYFRTRKALVQAIAERLTELDLADLSLLTSMT' A
#
# COMPACT_ATOMS: atom_id res chain seq x y z
N MET A 1 2.68 -1.50 -3.97
CA MET A 1 2.00 -0.58 -4.92
C MET A 1 1.45 -1.27 -6.16
N GLU A 2 1.97 -2.42 -6.56
CA GLU A 2 1.57 -3.10 -7.80
C GLU A 2 0.05 -3.32 -7.94
N LEU A 3 -0.63 -3.87 -6.92
CA LEU A 3 -2.08 -4.05 -6.95
C LEU A 3 -2.86 -2.74 -7.18
N LEU A 4 -2.40 -1.64 -6.58
CA LEU A 4 -3.03 -0.34 -6.77
C LEU A 4 -2.77 0.20 -8.18
N GLY A 5 -1.53 0.08 -8.68
CA GLY A 5 -1.15 0.55 -10.02
C GLY A 5 -1.81 -0.25 -11.14
N ALA A 6 -1.92 -1.57 -10.99
CA ALA A 6 -2.51 -2.45 -12.00
C ALA A 6 -4.04 -2.44 -12.01
N ASN A 7 -4.68 -2.38 -10.83
CA ASN A 7 -6.11 -2.65 -10.69
C ASN A 7 -6.90 -1.46 -10.10
N GLY A 8 -6.24 -0.34 -9.81
CA GLY A 8 -6.81 0.82 -9.13
C GLY A 8 -7.33 0.51 -7.73
N ALA A 9 -8.04 1.47 -7.12
CA ALA A 9 -8.55 1.33 -5.76
C ALA A 9 -9.54 0.15 -5.59
N ARG A 10 -10.30 -0.19 -6.63
CA ARG A 10 -11.23 -1.35 -6.62
C ARG A 10 -10.48 -2.69 -6.56
N GLY A 11 -9.22 -2.71 -7.00
CA GLY A 11 -8.31 -3.84 -6.88
C GLY A 11 -7.85 -4.12 -5.45
N LEU A 12 -7.99 -3.17 -4.53
CA LEU A 12 -7.53 -3.30 -3.15
C LEU A 12 -8.63 -3.85 -2.24
N SER A 13 -8.47 -5.12 -1.89
CA SER A 13 -9.19 -5.81 -0.81
C SER A 13 -8.22 -6.69 -0.05
N HIS A 14 -8.51 -6.97 1.24
CA HIS A 14 -7.66 -7.81 2.08
C HIS A 14 -7.30 -9.15 1.44
N PRO A 15 -8.25 -9.93 0.89
CA PRO A 15 -7.90 -11.23 0.31
C PRO A 15 -7.02 -11.10 -0.94
N LYS A 16 -7.16 -10.01 -1.70
CA LYS A 16 -6.29 -9.77 -2.87
C LYS A 16 -4.88 -9.40 -2.42
N VAL A 17 -4.75 -8.61 -1.35
CA VAL A 17 -3.46 -8.26 -0.77
C VAL A 17 -2.77 -9.49 -0.18
N ASP A 18 -3.48 -10.28 0.64
CA ASP A 18 -2.92 -11.49 1.25
C ASP A 18 -2.38 -12.46 0.18
N ARG A 19 -3.20 -12.76 -0.83
CA ARG A 19 -2.80 -13.63 -1.94
C ARG A 19 -1.63 -13.07 -2.75
N HIS A 20 -1.65 -11.78 -3.05
CA HIS A 20 -0.56 -11.15 -3.80
C HIS A 20 0.75 -11.12 -3.00
N ALA A 21 0.68 -10.94 -1.68
CA ALA A 21 1.83 -10.96 -0.79
C ALA A 21 2.30 -12.37 -0.41
N GLY A 22 1.55 -13.42 -0.78
CA GLY A 22 1.88 -14.81 -0.44
C GLY A 22 1.80 -15.10 1.07
N VAL A 23 1.02 -14.32 1.82
CA VAL A 23 0.83 -14.48 3.27
C VAL A 23 -0.47 -15.22 3.57
N PRO A 24 -0.64 -15.79 4.78
CA PRO A 24 -1.89 -16.43 5.17
C PRO A 24 -3.10 -15.52 5.05
N ASP A 25 -4.25 -16.09 4.73
CA ASP A 25 -5.52 -15.36 4.68
C ASP A 25 -5.84 -14.68 6.01
N GLY A 26 -6.21 -13.40 5.96
CA GLY A 26 -6.54 -12.60 7.13
C GLY A 26 -5.36 -11.83 7.71
N THR A 27 -4.14 -12.03 7.21
CA THR A 27 -2.94 -11.29 7.64
C THR A 27 -3.14 -9.78 7.47
N THR A 28 -3.57 -9.32 6.30
CA THR A 28 -3.83 -7.90 6.05
C THR A 28 -4.94 -7.38 6.96
N SER A 29 -5.97 -8.19 7.23
CA SER A 29 -7.12 -7.82 8.07
C SER A 29 -6.75 -7.68 9.54
N PHE A 30 -5.75 -8.44 9.98
CA PHE A 30 -5.17 -8.35 11.31
C PHE A 30 -4.57 -6.96 11.56
N TYR A 31 -3.84 -6.41 10.57
CA TYR A 31 -3.24 -5.08 10.66
C TYR A 31 -4.23 -3.94 10.34
N PHE A 32 -5.06 -4.11 9.31
CA PHE A 32 -5.96 -3.06 8.82
C PHE A 32 -7.40 -3.55 8.85
N ARG A 33 -8.08 -3.41 9.99
CA ARG A 33 -9.41 -4.02 10.20
C ARG A 33 -10.47 -3.69 9.15
N THR A 34 -10.40 -2.49 8.54
CA THR A 34 -11.39 -2.03 7.55
C THR A 34 -10.73 -1.73 6.21
N ARG A 35 -11.51 -1.77 5.13
CA ARG A 35 -11.01 -1.33 3.81
C ARG A 35 -10.55 0.13 3.84
N LYS A 36 -11.22 0.99 4.60
CA LYS A 36 -10.81 2.38 4.79
C LYS A 36 -9.42 2.46 5.42
N ALA A 37 -9.18 1.71 6.51
CA ALA A 37 -7.88 1.67 7.17
C ALA A 37 -6.77 1.15 6.23
N LEU A 38 -7.06 0.11 5.43
CA LEU A 38 -6.11 -0.41 4.44
C LEU A 38 -5.76 0.65 3.38
N VAL A 39 -6.76 1.34 2.83
CA VAL A 39 -6.53 2.40 1.82
C VAL A 39 -5.76 3.57 2.42
N GLN A 40 -6.08 3.96 3.64
CA GLN A 40 -5.36 5.02 4.34
C GLN A 40 -3.89 4.67 4.55
N ALA A 41 -3.59 3.46 5.04
CA ALA A 41 -2.21 3.02 5.24
C ALA A 41 -1.41 2.96 3.93
N ILE A 42 -2.06 2.59 2.82
CA ILE A 42 -1.43 2.63 1.49
C ILE A 42 -1.12 4.07 1.06
N ALA A 43 -2.03 5.02 1.31
CA ALA A 43 -1.81 6.43 0.99
C ALA A 43 -0.69 7.05 1.85
N GLU A 44 -0.64 6.72 3.14
CA GLU A 44 0.45 7.09 4.04
C GLU A 44 1.78 6.56 3.51
N ARG A 45 1.84 5.26 3.17
CA ARG A 45 3.05 4.65 2.61
C ARG A 45 3.47 5.26 1.26
N LEU A 46 2.52 5.64 0.40
CA LEU A 46 2.82 6.34 -0.85
C LEU A 46 3.50 7.68 -0.58
N THR A 47 2.93 8.44 0.36
CA THR A 47 3.44 9.77 0.72
C THR A 47 4.85 9.69 1.30
N GLU A 48 5.13 8.68 2.12
CA GLU A 48 6.49 8.44 2.64
C GLU A 48 7.51 8.17 1.53
N LEU A 49 7.13 7.36 0.54
CA LEU A 49 7.98 7.04 -0.61
C LEU A 49 8.23 8.28 -1.47
N ASP A 50 7.16 9.02 -1.81
CA ASP A 50 7.26 10.25 -2.60
C ASP A 50 8.14 11.29 -1.91
N LEU A 51 8.01 11.45 -0.59
CA LEU A 51 8.83 12.38 0.18
C LEU A 51 10.30 11.93 0.22
N ALA A 52 10.55 10.62 0.36
CA ALA A 52 11.91 10.08 0.31
C ALA A 52 12.55 10.36 -1.06
N ASP A 53 11.84 10.11 -2.15
CA ASP A 53 12.33 10.36 -3.51
C ASP A 53 12.64 11.85 -3.75
N LEU A 54 11.75 12.76 -3.32
CA LEU A 54 11.99 14.20 -3.41
C LEU A 54 13.18 14.66 -2.56
N SER A 55 13.38 14.07 -1.39
CA SER A 55 14.52 14.38 -0.51
C SER A 55 15.85 13.97 -1.15
N LEU A 56 15.88 12.81 -1.83
CA LEU A 56 17.06 12.32 -2.54
C LEU A 56 17.43 13.27 -3.69
N LEU A 57 16.45 13.66 -4.50
CA LEU A 57 16.65 14.62 -5.60
C LEU A 57 17.25 15.94 -5.11
N THR A 58 16.74 16.47 -3.99
CA THR A 58 17.22 17.72 -3.42
C THR A 58 18.66 17.61 -2.89
N SER A 59 19.05 16.44 -2.37
CA SER A 59 20.41 16.19 -1.87
C SER A 59 21.47 15.93 -2.94
N MET A 60 21.05 15.71 -4.19
CA MET A 60 21.94 15.46 -5.34
C MET A 60 22.27 16.73 -6.14
N THR A 61 21.54 17.83 -5.91
CA THR A 61 21.82 19.18 -6.42
C THR A 61 22.54 20.03 -5.40
#